data_AF-A0A1M5Z0M7-F1
#
_entry.id   AF-A0A1M5Z0M7-F1
#
_cell.length_a   1.000
_cell.length_b   1.000
_cell.length_c   1.000
_cell.angle_alpha   90.00
_cell.angle_beta   90.00
_cell.angle_gamma   90.00
#
_symmetry.space_group_name_H-M   'P 1'
#
loop_
_entity.id
_entity.type
_entity.pdbx_description
1 polymer ?
#
loop_
_entity_poly.entity_id
_entity_poly.type
_entity_poly.pdbx_seq_one_letter_code
_entity_poly.pdbx_strand_id
1 'polypeptide(L)' 'MFYVKEKLTETVEISVEINDENVYCTCPCCGCEVNVDLSELLSDGVSDLYGTSVYCKECSETLTRKLWRE' A
#
# COMPACT_ATOMS: atom_id res chain seq x y z
N MET A 1 -11.03 -7.08 13.04
CA MET A 1 -11.13 -7.80 11.76
C MET A 1 -11.71 -6.84 10.75
N PHE A 2 -10.89 -6.40 9.79
CA PHE A 2 -11.30 -5.50 8.70
C PHE A 2 -11.53 -6.32 7.43
N TYR A 3 -12.40 -5.85 6.54
CA TYR A 3 -12.67 -6.49 5.27
C TYR A 3 -13.06 -5.45 4.22
N VAL A 4 -12.73 -5.71 2.96
CA VAL A 4 -13.24 -4.95 1.81
C VAL A 4 -14.56 -5.59 1.42
N LYS A 5 -15.61 -4.77 1.26
CA LYS A 5 -16.93 -5.19 0.81
C LYS A 5 -17.30 -4.36 -0.40
N GLU A 6 -17.35 -5.00 -1.56
CA GLU A 6 -17.60 -4.32 -2.82
C GLU A 6 -18.69 -5.02 -3.62
N LYS A 7 -19.60 -4.21 -4.16
CA LYS A 7 -20.74 -4.68 -4.93
C LYS A 7 -20.38 -4.62 -6.41
N LEU A 8 -20.23 -5.79 -7.04
CA LEU A 8 -19.91 -5.87 -8.47
C LEU A 8 -21.14 -5.64 -9.35
N THR A 9 -22.30 -6.14 -8.92
CA THR A 9 -23.60 -5.97 -9.61
C THR A 9 -24.71 -5.90 -8.58
N GLU A 10 -25.97 -5.66 -9.00
CA GLU A 10 -27.12 -5.62 -8.07
C GLU A 10 -27.26 -6.87 -7.19
N THR A 11 -26.80 -8.03 -7.68
CA THR A 11 -26.95 -9.34 -7.04
C THR A 11 -25.64 -9.99 -6.60
N VAL A 12 -24.48 -9.44 -6.97
CA VAL A 12 -23.16 -10.02 -6.66
C VAL A 12 -22.35 -9.06 -5.79
N GLU A 13 -21.92 -9.57 -4.64
CA GLU A 13 -21.06 -8.88 -3.69
C GLU A 13 -19.80 -9.72 -3.44
N ILE A 14 -18.65 -9.04 -3.35
CA ILE A 14 -17.39 -9.63 -2.92
C ILE A 14 -17.07 -9.08 -1.53
N SER A 15 -16.70 -9.98 -0.63
CA SER A 15 -16.13 -9.64 0.67
C SER A 15 -14.78 -10.33 0.83
N VAL A 16 -13.73 -9.56 1.08
CA VAL A 16 -12.36 -10.06 1.28
C VAL A 16 -11.88 -9.58 2.64
N GLU A 17 -11.57 -10.50 3.54
CA GLU A 17 -10.93 -10.17 4.82
C GLU A 17 -9.56 -9.55 4.56
N ILE A 18 -9.19 -8.52 5.32
CA ILE A 18 -7.88 -7.88 5.21
C ILE A 18 -6.93 -8.55 6.21
N ASN A 19 -5.77 -9.01 5.72
CA ASN A 19 -4.68 -9.56 6.50
C ASN A 19 -3.33 -9.03 6.00
N ASP A 20 -2.24 -9.41 6.67
CA ASP A 20 -0.87 -9.02 6.35
C ASP A 20 -0.37 -9.55 4.99
N GLU A 21 -0.98 -10.60 4.46
CA GLU A 21 -0.57 -11.23 3.20
C GLU A 21 -1.30 -10.65 1.97
N ASN A 22 -2.44 -9.99 2.16
CA ASN A 22 -3.33 -9.59 1.06
C ASN A 22 -3.49 -8.09 0.85
N VAL A 23 -2.66 -7.29 1.51
CA VAL A 23 -2.61 -5.83 1.32
C VAL A 23 -1.43 -5.47 0.43
N TYR A 24 -1.73 -4.76 -0.64
CA TYR A 24 -0.76 -4.33 -1.63
C TYR A 24 -0.99 -2.87 -2.01
N CYS A 25 0.08 -2.20 -2.39
CA CYS A 25 0.02 -0.92 -3.07
C CYS A 25 0.91 -0.95 -4.31
N THR A 26 0.74 0.05 -5.17
CA THR A 26 1.54 0.20 -6.38
C THR A 26 2.64 1.23 -6.14
N CYS A 27 3.89 0.87 -6.42
CA CYS A 27 4.99 1.82 -6.33
C CYS A 27 4.77 2.96 -7.34
N PRO A 28 4.73 4.24 -6.92
CA PRO A 28 4.43 5.36 -7.82
C PRO A 28 5.54 5.63 -8.84
N CYS A 29 6.75 5.10 -8.64
CA CYS A 29 7.88 5.32 -9.55
C CYS A 29 7.93 4.32 -10.70
N CYS A 30 7.66 3.03 -10.44
CA CYS A 30 7.85 1.97 -11.43
C CYS A 30 6.58 1.13 -11.69
N GLY A 31 5.54 1.29 -10.89
CA GLY A 31 4.26 0.59 -11.06
C GLY A 31 4.25 -0.85 -10.56
N CYS A 32 5.32 -1.34 -9.92
CA CYS A 32 5.31 -2.70 -9.37
C CYS A 32 4.44 -2.79 -8.10
N GLU A 33 3.94 -3.99 -7.82
CA GLU A 33 3.22 -4.27 -6.58
C GLU A 33 4.18 -4.38 -5.39
N VAL A 34 3.76 -3.86 -4.25
CA VAL A 34 4.48 -3.91 -2.98
C VAL A 34 3.49 -4.37 -1.92
N ASN A 35 3.79 -5.49 -1.25
CA ASN A 35 3.03 -5.94 -0.09
C ASN A 35 3.31 -5.00 1.10
N VAL A 36 2.27 -4.67 1.86
CA VAL A 36 2.32 -3.62 2.89
C VAL A 36 1.75 -4.12 4.20
N ASP A 37 2.51 -3.95 5.29
CA ASP A 37 2.01 -4.12 6.64
C ASP A 37 1.30 -2.82 7.07
N LEU A 38 -0.04 -2.86 7.15
CA LEU A 38 -0.85 -1.71 7.58
C LEU A 38 -0.57 -1.29 9.02
N SER A 39 -0.22 -2.25 9.89
CA SER A 39 0.06 -1.95 11.30
C SER A 39 1.35 -1.15 11.45
N GLU A 40 2.38 -1.50 10.67
CA GLU A 40 3.62 -0.75 10.60
C GLU A 40 3.39 0.61 9.92
N LEU A 41 2.73 0.61 8.75
CA LEU A 41 2.55 1.80 7.92
C LEU A 41 1.76 2.91 8.62
N LEU A 42 0.72 2.56 9.37
CA LEU A 42 -0.17 3.53 10.03
C LEU A 42 0.21 3.79 11.50
N SER A 43 1.34 3.25 11.98
CA SER A 43 1.78 3.40 13.37
C SER A 43 2.25 4.81 13.73
N ASP A 44 2.62 5.63 12.74
CA ASP A 44 3.15 6.98 12.92
C ASP A 44 2.08 8.02 13.31
N GLY A 45 0.79 7.67 13.19
CA GLY A 45 -0.35 8.56 13.44
C GLY A 45 -0.51 9.70 12.42
N VAL A 46 0.26 9.69 11.32
CA VAL A 46 0.26 10.70 10.25
C VAL A 46 -0.15 10.07 8.92
N SER A 47 0.29 8.85 8.67
CA SER A 47 -0.02 8.09 7.46
C SER A 47 -1.48 7.66 7.40
N ASP A 48 -2.02 7.59 6.19
CA ASP A 48 -3.40 7.17 5.93
C ASP A 48 -3.49 6.27 4.68
N LEU A 49 -4.68 5.72 4.40
CA LEU A 49 -4.90 4.78 3.30
C LEU A 49 -4.98 5.42 1.90
N TYR A 50 -4.94 6.75 1.79
CA TYR A 50 -5.18 7.48 0.53
C TYR A 50 -4.00 8.37 0.11
N GLY A 51 -3.43 9.12 1.03
CA GLY A 51 -2.31 10.03 0.85
C GLY A 51 -0.93 9.40 1.05
N THR A 52 -0.84 8.23 1.70
CA THR A 52 0.45 7.54 1.88
C THR A 52 0.78 6.66 0.68
N SER A 53 1.98 6.86 0.13
CA SER A 53 2.52 6.04 -0.97
C SER A 53 3.77 5.29 -0.52
N VAL A 54 3.83 3.99 -0.79
CA VAL A 54 5.00 3.15 -0.47
C VAL A 54 5.81 2.89 -1.74
N TYR A 55 7.13 3.10 -1.64
CA TYR A 55 8.06 2.83 -2.73
C TYR A 55 8.62 1.42 -2.60
N CYS A 56 8.83 0.73 -3.72
CA CYS A 56 9.56 -0.53 -3.70
C CYS A 56 11.02 -0.29 -3.28
N LYS A 57 11.67 -1.36 -2.84
CA LYS A 57 13.05 -1.32 -2.35
C LYS A 57 14.03 -0.69 -3.34
N GLU A 58 13.90 -0.99 -4.63
CA GLU A 58 14.81 -0.48 -5.65
C GLU A 58 14.65 1.04 -5.87
N CYS A 59 13.40 1.50 -5.93
CA CYS A 59 13.09 2.91 -6.10
C CYS A 59 13.43 3.72 -4.84
N SER A 60 13.19 3.18 -3.63
CA SER A 60 13.55 3.84 -2.38
C SER A 60 15.07 4.00 -2.25
N GLU A 61 15.85 2.94 -2.52
CA GLU A 61 17.31 3.03 -2.54
C GLU A 61 17.83 4.07 -3.56
N THR A 62 17.21 4.15 -4.73
CA THR A 62 17.56 5.13 -5.77
C THR A 62 17.27 6.56 -5.32
N LEU A 63 16.10 6.80 -4.72
CA LEU A 63 15.69 8.10 -4.19
C LEU A 63 16.62 8.56 -3.07
N THR A 64 16.91 7.68 -2.10
CA THR A 64 17.85 7.97 -1.04
C THR A 64 19.22 8.33 -1.62
N ARG A 65 19.76 7.56 -2.57
CA ARG A 65 21.06 7.89 -3.20
C ARG A 65 21.10 9.25 -3.92
N LYS A 66 19.96 9.74 -4.43
CA LYS A 66 19.86 11.07 -5.05
C LYS A 66 19.83 12.18 -4.00
N LEU A 67 19.03 12.01 -2.94
CA LEU A 67 18.90 12.99 -1.85
C LEU A 67 20.22 13.23 -1.09
N TRP A 68 21.11 12.24 -1.04
CA TRP A 68 22.43 12.39 -0.39
C TRP A 68 23.52 12.96 -1.32
N ARG A 69 23.20 13.26 -2.59
CA ARG A 69 24.12 13.86 -3.57
C ARG A 69 23.86 15.35 -3.82
N GLU A 70 22.80 15.90 -3.24
CA GLU A 70 22.44 17.33 -3.22
C GLU A 70 22.72 17.92 -1.84
#